data_AF-A0A936M0Y7-F1
#
_entry.id   AF-A0A936M0Y7-F1
#
_cell.length_a   1.000
_cell.length_b   1.000
_cell.length_c   1.000
_cell.angle_alpha   90.00
_cell.angle_beta   90.00
_cell.angle_gamma   90.00
#
_symmetry.space_group_name_H-M   'P 1'
#
loop_
_entity.id
_entity.type
_entity.pdbx_description
1 polymer ?
#
loop_
_entity_poly.entity_id
_entity_poly.type
_entity_poly.pdbx_seq_one_letter_code
_entity_poly.pdbx_strand_id
1 'polypeptide(L)' 'MKPTPTMTDLLRAALADAPSLNSVAVATGVAKASLIRFLRGDQSLRLDMADRLAAHLGIKCRRTRRAKSER' A
#
# COMPACT_ATOMS: atom_id res chain seq x y z
N MET A 1 -21.32 -2.00 -9.54
CA MET A 1 -20.08 -2.79 -9.56
C MET A 1 -19.05 -2.02 -8.75
N LYS A 2 -18.45 -2.58 -7.67
CA LYS A 2 -17.44 -1.84 -6.91
C LYS A 2 -16.17 -1.73 -7.77
N PRO A 3 -15.50 -0.56 -7.82
CA PRO A 3 -14.25 -0.43 -8.56
C PRO A 3 -13.21 -1.41 -8.01
N THR A 4 -12.34 -1.93 -8.87
CA THR A 4 -11.21 -2.76 -8.43
C THR A 4 -10.30 -1.90 -7.57
N PRO A 5 -9.93 -2.35 -6.35
CA PRO A 5 -9.10 -1.55 -5.45
C PRO A 5 -7.74 -1.25 -6.08
N THR A 6 -7.26 -0.03 -5.88
CA THR A 6 -5.91 0.36 -6.31
C THR A 6 -4.86 -0.20 -5.35
N MET A 7 -3.57 -0.12 -5.74
CA MET A 7 -2.46 -0.47 -4.85
C MET A 7 -2.49 0.35 -3.55
N THR A 8 -2.83 1.63 -3.64
CA THR A 8 -2.96 2.51 -2.48
C THR A 8 -4.07 2.03 -1.54
N ASP A 9 -5.23 1.65 -2.08
CA ASP A 9 -6.36 1.17 -1.28
C ASP A 9 -5.99 -0.12 -0.54
N LEU A 10 -5.32 -1.06 -1.23
CA LEU A 10 -4.86 -2.31 -0.63
C LEU A 10 -3.85 -2.08 0.49
N LEU A 11 -2.86 -1.19 0.27
CA LEU A 11 -1.87 -0.86 1.28
C LEU A 11 -2.49 -0.16 2.50
N ARG A 12 -3.41 0.78 2.29
CA ARG A 12 -4.11 1.46 3.40
C ARG A 12 -4.99 0.49 4.19
N ALA A 13 -5.75 -0.36 3.51
CA ALA A 13 -6.58 -1.38 4.17
C ALA A 13 -5.72 -2.33 5.01
N ALA A 14 -4.65 -2.89 4.42
CA ALA A 14 -3.74 -3.79 5.13
C ALA A 14 -3.03 -3.12 6.33
N LEU A 15 -2.72 -1.82 6.25
CA LEU A 15 -2.19 -1.05 7.37
C LEU A 15 -3.23 -0.76 8.46
N ALA A 16 -4.50 -0.55 8.09
CA ALA A 16 -5.60 -0.37 9.04
C ALA A 16 -5.89 -1.66 9.82
N ASP A 17 -5.80 -2.81 9.13
CA ASP A 17 -6.02 -4.14 9.71
C ASP A 17 -4.81 -4.64 10.51
N ALA A 18 -3.64 -3.99 10.38
CA ALA A 18 -2.44 -4.38 11.09
C ALA A 18 -2.61 -4.16 12.61
N PRO A 19 -2.21 -5.12 13.45
CA PRO A 19 -2.38 -5.01 14.91
C PRO A 19 -1.55 -3.88 15.52
N SER A 20 -0.48 -3.44 14.85
CA SER A 20 0.38 -2.35 15.31
C SER A 20 1.18 -1.73 14.17
N LEU A 21 0.95 -0.44 13.90
CA LEU A 21 1.78 0.35 12.99
C LEU A 21 3.24 0.46 13.46
N ASN A 22 3.50 0.32 14.76
CA ASN A 22 4.86 0.31 15.28
C ASN A 22 5.60 -0.95 14.85
N SER A 23 4.94 -2.11 14.93
CA SER A 23 5.52 -3.38 14.49
C SER A 23 5.79 -3.38 12.98
N VAL A 24 4.87 -2.84 12.18
CA VAL A 24 5.07 -2.68 10.73
C VAL A 24 6.24 -1.75 10.44
N ALA A 25 6.38 -0.64 11.17
CA ALA A 25 7.50 0.29 11.00
C ALA A 25 8.86 -0.38 11.24
N VAL A 26 8.97 -1.17 12.30
CA VAL A 26 10.20 -1.93 12.62
C VAL A 26 10.49 -2.98 11.54
N ALA A 27 9.48 -3.75 11.13
CA ALA A 27 9.66 -4.83 10.15
C ALA A 27 10.01 -4.34 8.74
N THR A 28 9.52 -3.16 8.36
CA THR A 28 9.69 -2.62 6.99
C THR A 28 10.75 -1.54 6.89
N GLY A 29 11.18 -0.98 8.03
CA GLY A 29 12.04 0.21 8.08
C GLY A 29 11.35 1.50 7.63
N VAL A 30 10.03 1.48 7.42
CA VAL A 30 9.27 2.69 7.07
C VAL A 30 8.88 3.41 8.36
N ALA A 31 9.21 4.70 8.48
CA ALA A 31 8.92 5.47 9.69
C ALA A 31 7.42 5.43 10.04
N LYS A 32 7.10 5.18 11.32
CA LYS A 32 5.72 5.12 11.82
C LYS A 32 4.91 6.38 11.48
N ALA A 33 5.53 7.57 11.60
CA ALA A 33 4.88 8.82 11.22
C ALA A 33 4.50 8.84 9.73
N SER A 34 5.33 8.26 8.86
CA SER A 34 5.03 8.15 7.45
C SER A 34 3.87 7.20 7.17
N LEU A 35 3.79 6.08 7.90
CA LEU A 35 2.66 5.14 7.83
C LEU A 35 1.35 5.81 8.26
N ILE A 36 1.37 6.58 9.36
CA ILE A 36 0.18 7.30 9.86
C ILE A 36 -0.32 8.32 8.84
N ARG A 37 0.57 9.18 8.32
CA ARG A 37 0.21 10.19 7.31
C ARG A 37 -0.29 9.55 6.01
N PHE A 38 0.33 8.43 5.59
CA PHE A 38 -0.12 7.69 4.42
C PHE A 38 -1.51 7.08 4.62
N LEU A 39 -1.77 6.49 5.80
CA LEU A 39 -3.05 5.91 6.17
C LEU A 39 -4.17 6.96 6.19
N ARG A 40 -3.88 8.16 6.71
CA ARG A 40 -4.82 9.31 6.72
C ARG A 40 -5.03 9.95 5.35
N GLY A 41 -4.15 9.70 4.40
CA GLY A 41 -4.17 10.34 3.08
C GLY A 41 -3.47 11.69 3.01
N ASP A 42 -2.79 12.11 4.08
CA ASP A 42 -2.04 13.37 4.14
C ASP A 42 -0.80 13.35 3.24
N GLN A 43 -0.28 12.16 2.93
CA GLN A 43 0.86 12.01 2.02
C GLN A 43 0.79 10.73 1.18
N SER A 44 1.53 10.74 0.08
CA SER A 44 1.85 9.53 -0.70
C SER A 44 3.13 8.88 -0.18
N LEU A 45 3.31 7.59 -0.45
CA LEU A 45 4.57 6.88 -0.21
C LEU A 45 5.41 6.83 -1.48
N ARG A 46 6.73 6.84 -1.30
CA ARG A 46 7.66 6.50 -2.37
C ARG A 46 7.51 5.02 -2.73
N LEU A 47 7.75 4.67 -4.00
CA LEU A 47 7.56 3.30 -4.49
C LEU A 47 8.43 2.29 -3.76
N ASP A 48 9.67 2.63 -3.40
CA ASP A 48 10.56 1.75 -2.64
C ASP A 48 10.01 1.41 -1.24
N MET A 49 9.29 2.34 -0.61
CA MET A 49 8.59 2.08 0.66
C MET A 49 7.33 1.24 0.44
N ALA A 50 6.59 1.49 -0.64
CA ALA A 50 5.42 0.70 -1.00
C ALA A 50 5.80 -0.76 -1.28
N ASP A 51 6.93 -1.01 -1.94
CA ASP A 51 7.44 -2.37 -2.21
C ASP A 51 7.77 -3.12 -0.91
N ARG A 52 8.43 -2.46 0.06
CA ARG A 52 8.72 -3.05 1.37
C ARG A 52 7.46 -3.38 2.15
N LEU A 53 6.47 -2.49 2.12
CA LEU A 53 5.18 -2.72 2.75
C LEU A 53 4.44 -3.87 2.07
N ALA A 54 4.40 -3.90 0.74
CA ALA A 54 3.75 -4.95 -0.01
C ALA A 54 4.37 -6.32 0.27
N ALA A 55 5.71 -6.40 0.32
CA ALA A 55 6.43 -7.62 0.68
C ALA A 55 6.09 -8.10 2.10
N HIS A 56 6.04 -7.20 3.09
CA HIS A 56 5.72 -7.54 4.47
C HIS A 56 4.24 -7.91 4.68
N LEU A 57 3.33 -7.23 3.98
CA LEU A 57 1.88 -7.40 4.10
C LEU A 57 1.30 -8.46 3.15
N GLY A 58 2.16 -9.16 2.38
CA GLY A 58 1.72 -10.23 1.47
C GLY A 58 1.00 -9.75 0.21
N ILE A 59 1.18 -8.49 -0.18
CA ILE A 59 0.55 -7.89 -1.37
C ILE A 59 1.46 -8.09 -2.58
N LYS A 60 0.88 -8.52 -3.70
CA LYS A 60 1.61 -8.69 -4.97
C LYS A 60 0.99 -7.86 -6.08
N CYS A 61 1.81 -7.06 -6.75
CA CYS A 61 1.42 -6.43 -8.01
C CYS A 61 1.47 -7.45 -9.15
N ARG A 62 0.44 -7.49 -9.97
CA ARG A 62 0.41 -8.29 -11.20
C ARG A 62 0.05 -7.41 -12.39
N ARG A 63 0.68 -7.66 -13.53
CA ARG A 63 0.30 -7.01 -14.78
C ARG A 63 -1.05 -7.55 -15.21
N THR A 64 -2.05 -6.68 -15.32
CA THR A 64 -3.34 -7.02 -15.92
C THR A 64 -3.26 -6.85 -17.43
N ARG A 65 -4.15 -7.53 -18.17
CA ARG A 65 -4.28 -7.29 -19.61
C ARG A 65 -4.68 -5.82 -19.80
N ARG A 66 -3.83 -5.04 -20.46
CA ARG A 66 -4.17 -3.67 -20.82
C ARG A 66 -5.38 -3.74 -21.75
N ALA A 67 -6.50 -3.12 -21.36
CA ALA A 67 -7.62 -2.95 -22.27
C ALA A 67 -7.08 -2.27 -23.54
N LYS A 68 -7.43 -2.81 -24.70
CA LYS A 68 -7.06 -2.18 -25.97
C LYS A 68 -7.73 -0.81 -25.95
N SER A 69 -6.93 0.25 -25.84
CA SER A 69 -7.42 1.61 -26.01
C SER A 69 -7.90 1.70 -27.45
N GLU A 70 -9.22 1.68 -27.65
CA GLU A 70 -9.81 2.22 -28.87
C GLU A 70 -9.42 3.70 -28.87
N ARG A 71 -8.60 4.08 -29.86
CA ARG A 71 -8.30 5.48 -30.16
C ARG A 71 -9.36 5.98 -31.13
#